data_AF-A0A932I2T6-F1
#
_entry.id   AF-A0A932I2T6-F1
#
_cell.length_a   1.000
_cell.length_b   1.000
_cell.length_c   1.000
_cell.angle_alpha   90.00
_cell.angle_beta   90.00
_cell.angle_gamma   90.00
#
_symmetry.space_group_name_H-M   'P 1'
#
loop_
_entity.id
_entity.type
_entity.pdbx_description
1 polymer ?
#
loop_
_entity_poly.entity_id
_entity_poly.type
_entity_poly.pdbx_seq_one_letter_code
_entity_poly.pdbx_strand_id
1 'polypeptide(L)'
;MSRRREFEIAFVGLKPGIHEYSYEINDRFFEAFQQQDFRNCKARVKLLLDKKSSFMLLKFEIGGTLEVTCDRCNNNLPLELWDEFTITVKMVEEPDPMNEQEEDPDVYYIGRGESHLDVAGWIYEFINLSLPMQKTCHFEKMDGPYCNRAALEMLKKLEAEENGKKDNPIWKGLEKFKDLD
;
A
#
# COMPACT_ATOMS: atom_id res chain seq x y z
N MET A 1 19.77 -1.86 -13.20
CA MET A 1 18.31 -2.00 -13.33
C MET A 1 17.87 -1.15 -14.50
N SER A 2 17.04 -1.67 -15.41
CA SER A 2 16.62 -0.94 -16.61
C SER A 2 15.69 0.19 -16.22
N ARG A 3 16.14 1.45 -16.28
CA ARG A 3 15.27 2.63 -16.06
C ARG A 3 14.14 2.59 -17.08
N ARG A 4 12.90 2.53 -16.62
CA ARG A 4 11.73 2.55 -17.51
C ARG A 4 11.41 4.00 -17.81
N ARG A 5 11.80 4.45 -19.01
CA ARG A 5 11.59 5.82 -19.50
C ARG A 5 10.13 6.28 -19.45
N GLU A 6 9.17 5.36 -19.35
CA GLU A 6 7.74 5.67 -19.21
C GLU A 6 7.41 6.46 -17.93
N PHE A 7 8.23 6.34 -16.88
CA PHE A 7 8.06 7.06 -15.61
C PHE A 7 9.02 8.25 -15.45
N GLU A 8 9.85 8.55 -16.47
CA GLU A 8 10.76 9.70 -16.45
C GLU A 8 10.07 10.94 -17.05
N ILE A 9 9.93 11.99 -16.24
CA ILE A 9 9.33 13.26 -16.66
C ILE A 9 10.45 14.25 -16.99
N ALA A 10 10.56 14.64 -18.26
CA ALA A 10 11.47 15.72 -18.69
C ALA A 10 10.92 17.10 -18.27
N PHE A 11 11.23 17.54 -17.05
CA PHE A 11 10.59 18.70 -16.43
C PHE A 11 11.19 20.06 -16.82
N VAL A 12 12.37 20.10 -17.44
CA VAL A 12 13.04 21.35 -17.86
C VAL A 12 12.29 22.03 -19.01
N GLY A 13 11.72 21.25 -19.93
CA GLY A 13 10.94 21.77 -21.06
C GLY A 13 9.54 22.26 -20.70
N LEU A 14 9.08 22.00 -19.47
CA LEU A 14 7.74 22.37 -19.03
C LEU A 14 7.66 23.86 -18.69
N LYS A 15 6.56 24.49 -19.11
CA LYS A 15 6.22 25.86 -18.69
C LYS A 15 5.81 25.88 -17.21
N PRO A 16 5.96 27.00 -16.49
CA PRO A 16 5.39 27.13 -15.15
C PRO A 16 3.87 26.85 -15.14
N GLY A 17 3.38 26.16 -14.12
CA GLY A 17 1.97 25.75 -13.98
C GLY A 17 1.78 24.24 -13.83
N ILE A 18 0.52 23.81 -13.89
CA ILE A 18 0.10 22.42 -13.65
C ILE A 18 0.19 21.60 -14.94
N HIS A 19 0.80 20.43 -14.84
CA HIS A 19 0.90 19.41 -15.89
C HIS A 19 0.33 18.11 -15.36
N GLU A 20 -0.48 17.43 -16.16
CA GLU A 20 -1.14 16.18 -15.76
C GLU A 20 -0.54 14.99 -16.49
N TYR A 21 -0.28 13.91 -15.75
CA TYR A 21 0.17 12.62 -16.24
C TYR A 21 -0.77 11.53 -15.71
N SER A 22 -0.93 10.44 -16.47
CA SER A 22 -1.73 9.29 -16.07
C SER A 22 -0.96 8.01 -16.36
N TYR A 23 -0.83 7.16 -15.35
CA TYR A 23 -0.11 5.89 -15.42
C TYR A 23 -1.07 4.74 -15.15
N GLU A 24 -1.00 3.70 -15.98
CA GLU A 24 -1.67 2.43 -15.74
C GLU A 24 -0.66 1.43 -15.17
N ILE A 25 -0.95 0.94 -13.96
CA ILE A 25 -0.05 0.09 -13.20
C ILE A 25 -0.67 -1.30 -13.09
N ASN A 26 0.12 -2.31 -13.45
CA ASN A 26 -0.24 -3.72 -13.38
C ASN A 26 0.90 -4.53 -12.73
N ASP A 27 0.70 -5.84 -12.57
CA ASP A 27 1.69 -6.71 -11.91
C ASP A 27 3.11 -6.61 -12.51
N ARG A 28 3.25 -6.35 -13.83
CA ARG A 28 4.57 -6.20 -14.48
C ARG A 28 5.33 -4.99 -13.97
N PHE A 29 4.63 -3.96 -13.49
CA PHE A 29 5.29 -2.79 -12.92
C PHE A 29 6.20 -3.21 -11.76
N PHE A 30 5.68 -4.07 -10.89
CA PHE A 30 6.32 -4.51 -9.65
C PHE A 30 7.46 -5.51 -9.84
N GLU A 31 7.59 -6.15 -11.02
CA GLU A 31 8.69 -7.09 -11.34
C GLU A 31 10.09 -6.48 -11.20
N ALA A 32 10.21 -5.15 -11.34
CA ALA A 32 11.47 -4.43 -11.18
C ALA A 32 11.81 -4.10 -9.71
N PHE A 33 10.87 -4.35 -8.79
CA PHE A 33 10.97 -4.06 -7.37
C PHE A 33 11.03 -5.37 -6.56
N GLN A 34 10.56 -5.33 -5.31
CA GLN A 34 10.52 -6.50 -4.43
C GLN A 34 9.26 -7.34 -4.66
N GLN A 35 9.24 -8.55 -4.11
CA GLN A 35 8.03 -9.37 -4.12
C GLN A 35 6.90 -8.66 -3.35
N GLN A 36 5.74 -8.57 -3.98
CA GLN A 36 4.56 -7.94 -3.39
C GLN A 36 3.69 -8.99 -2.69
N ASP A 37 2.93 -8.55 -1.70
CA ASP A 37 1.97 -9.36 -0.94
C ASP A 37 0.53 -9.25 -1.48
N PHE A 38 0.40 -8.73 -2.69
CA PHE A 38 -0.80 -8.64 -3.50
C PHE A 38 -0.53 -9.14 -4.93
N ARG A 39 -1.59 -9.32 -5.71
CA ARG A 39 -1.58 -9.73 -7.11
C ARG A 39 -2.77 -9.16 -7.87
N ASN A 40 -2.83 -9.37 -9.19
CA ASN A 40 -3.92 -8.89 -10.04
C ASN A 40 -4.12 -7.37 -9.94
N CYS A 41 -3.04 -6.61 -9.79
CA CYS A 41 -3.08 -5.17 -9.65
C CYS A 41 -3.57 -4.52 -10.95
N LYS A 42 -4.55 -3.63 -10.79
CA LYS A 42 -5.14 -2.78 -11.82
C LYS A 42 -5.30 -1.40 -11.20
N ALA A 43 -4.18 -0.70 -11.05
CA ALA A 43 -4.14 0.63 -10.49
C ALA A 43 -4.00 1.69 -11.59
N ARG A 44 -4.59 2.86 -11.36
CA ARG A 44 -4.42 4.06 -12.16
C ARG A 44 -3.91 5.15 -11.26
N VAL A 45 -2.78 5.73 -11.62
CA VAL A 45 -2.18 6.86 -10.90
C VAL A 45 -2.27 8.10 -11.75
N LYS A 46 -2.98 9.11 -11.27
CA LYS A 46 -3.00 10.44 -11.86
C LYS A 46 -2.01 11.31 -11.10
N LEU A 47 -1.08 11.93 -11.82
CA LEU A 47 -0.07 12.80 -11.25
C LEU A 47 -0.28 14.23 -11.76
N LEU A 48 -0.48 15.16 -10.84
CA LEU A 48 -0.46 16.59 -11.11
C LEU A 48 0.89 17.16 -10.67
N LEU A 49 1.68 17.64 -11.63
CA LEU A 49 2.95 18.32 -11.39
C LEU A 49 2.74 19.83 -11.56
N ASP A 50 2.74 20.58 -10.47
CA ASP A 50 2.75 22.04 -10.48
C ASP A 50 4.19 22.57 -10.45
N LYS A 51 4.66 23.02 -11.61
CA LYS A 51 6.00 23.56 -11.77
C LYS A 51 6.06 25.02 -11.31
N LYS A 52 6.82 25.27 -10.26
CA LYS A 52 7.21 26.61 -9.81
C LYS A 52 8.63 26.95 -10.28
N SER A 53 9.11 28.14 -9.92
CA SER A 53 10.43 28.63 -10.32
C SER A 53 11.58 27.86 -9.66
N SER A 54 11.44 27.45 -8.40
CA SER A 54 12.51 26.82 -7.61
C SER A 54 12.17 25.42 -7.07
N PHE A 55 10.92 24.98 -7.24
CA PHE A 55 10.44 23.67 -6.78
C PHE A 55 9.28 23.19 -7.65
N MET A 56 8.88 21.95 -7.46
CA MET A 56 7.71 21.34 -8.08
C MET A 56 6.86 20.67 -7.00
N LEU A 57 5.54 20.82 -7.09
CA LEU A 57 4.60 20.07 -6.25
C LEU A 57 4.03 18.93 -7.09
N LEU A 58 4.13 17.71 -6.58
CA LEU A 58 3.62 16.52 -7.22
C LEU A 58 2.47 15.97 -6.38
N LYS A 59 1.25 16.01 -6.89
CA LYS A 59 0.08 15.36 -6.28
C LYS A 59 -0.24 14.07 -7.02
N PHE A 60 -0.19 12.95 -6.32
CA PHE A 60 -0.55 11.64 -6.81
C PHE A 60 -1.95 11.29 -6.32
N GLU A 61 -2.84 10.93 -7.24
CA GLU A 61 -4.16 10.39 -6.95
C GLU A 61 -4.15 8.92 -7.42
N ILE A 62 -4.32 8.01 -6.47
CA ILE A 62 -4.22 6.56 -6.70
C ILE A 62 -5.61 5.98 -6.62
N GLY A 63 -6.01 5.30 -7.69
CA GLY A 63 -7.26 4.56 -7.73
C GLY A 63 -7.07 3.18 -8.34
N GLY A 64 -8.02 2.28 -8.11
CA GLY A 64 -8.08 1.00 -8.80
C GLY A 64 -8.36 -0.17 -7.88
N THR A 65 -7.90 -1.35 -8.26
CA THR A 65 -8.14 -2.59 -7.50
C THR A 65 -6.94 -3.52 -7.54
N LEU A 66 -6.81 -4.33 -6.51
CA LEU A 66 -5.87 -5.45 -6.45
C LEU A 66 -6.45 -6.59 -5.60
N GLU A 67 -5.74 -7.71 -5.53
CA GLU A 67 -6.13 -8.86 -4.73
C GLU A 67 -5.05 -9.17 -3.70
N VAL A 68 -5.44 -9.26 -2.43
CA VAL A 68 -4.58 -9.68 -1.32
C VAL A 68 -5.01 -11.02 -0.76
N THR A 69 -4.16 -11.60 0.08
CA THR A 69 -4.57 -12.71 0.95
C THR A 69 -5.16 -12.13 2.24
N CYS A 70 -6.32 -12.62 2.65
CA CYS A 70 -6.97 -12.16 3.88
C CYS A 70 -6.25 -12.71 5.12
N ASP A 71 -5.77 -11.84 6.00
CA ASP A 71 -5.04 -12.22 7.23
C ASP A 71 -5.90 -13.02 8.22
N ARG A 72 -7.23 -12.97 8.07
CA ARG A 72 -8.18 -13.63 8.98
C ARG A 72 -8.54 -15.05 8.57
N CYS A 73 -8.76 -15.28 7.27
CA CYS A 73 -9.30 -16.54 6.75
C CYS A 73 -8.46 -17.15 5.63
N ASN A 74 -7.34 -16.51 5.29
CA ASN A 74 -6.37 -16.94 4.28
C ASN A 74 -6.96 -17.16 2.87
N ASN A 75 -8.08 -16.49 2.56
CA ASN A 75 -8.70 -16.53 1.24
C ASN A 75 -8.37 -15.27 0.43
N ASN A 76 -8.60 -15.33 -0.87
CA ASN A 76 -8.40 -14.21 -1.78
C ASN A 76 -9.39 -13.09 -1.47
N LEU A 77 -8.89 -11.87 -1.31
CA LEU A 77 -9.67 -10.69 -0.97
C LEU A 77 -9.38 -9.59 -1.98
N PRO A 78 -10.36 -9.21 -2.83
CA PRO A 78 -10.25 -7.99 -3.62
C PRO A 78 -10.25 -6.77 -2.71
N LEU A 79 -9.34 -5.82 -2.96
CA LEU A 79 -9.30 -4.53 -2.32
C LEU A 79 -9.36 -3.42 -3.36
N GLU A 80 -10.08 -2.35 -3.01
CA GLU A 80 -10.09 -1.10 -3.75
C GLU A 80 -8.96 -0.22 -3.23
N LEU A 81 -8.26 0.42 -4.16
CA LEU A 81 -7.24 1.43 -3.88
C LEU A 81 -7.89 2.81 -4.01
N TRP A 82 -7.67 3.65 -3.01
CA TRP A 82 -8.03 5.05 -3.03
C TRP A 82 -7.19 5.82 -2.02
N ASP A 83 -6.24 6.62 -2.50
CA ASP A 83 -5.49 7.57 -1.67
C ASP A 83 -4.93 8.73 -2.49
N GLU A 84 -4.51 9.77 -1.79
CA GLU A 84 -3.80 10.90 -2.36
C GLU A 84 -2.51 11.18 -1.59
N PHE A 85 -1.41 11.40 -2.30
CA PHE A 85 -0.10 11.73 -1.73
C PHE A 85 0.45 13.00 -2.39
N THR A 86 1.21 13.79 -1.63
CA THR A 86 1.85 15.01 -2.17
C THR A 86 3.34 15.01 -1.84
N ILE A 87 4.19 15.21 -2.85
CA ILE A 87 5.63 15.39 -2.68
C ILE A 87 6.04 16.78 -3.16
N THR A 88 6.88 17.43 -2.38
CA THR A 88 7.55 18.69 -2.76
C THR A 88 8.97 18.40 -3.21
N VAL A 89 9.24 18.60 -4.50
CA VAL A 89 10.58 18.42 -5.08
C VAL A 89 11.29 19.77 -5.17
N LYS A 90 12.38 19.94 -4.44
CA LYS A 90 13.18 21.18 -4.40
C LYS A 90 14.49 21.02 -5.17
N MET A 91 14.91 22.08 -5.88
CA MET A 91 16.15 22.08 -6.66
C MET A 91 17.29 22.78 -5.90
N VAL A 92 18.37 22.06 -5.65
CA VAL A 92 19.52 22.49 -4.82
C VAL A 92 20.85 22.12 -5.48
N GLU A 93 21.97 22.64 -4.96
CA GLU A 93 23.31 22.32 -5.50
C GLU A 93 23.77 20.93 -5.06
N GLU A 94 23.57 20.59 -3.78
CA GLU A 94 24.03 19.35 -3.16
C GLU A 94 22.83 18.56 -2.61
N PRO A 95 22.14 17.75 -3.44
CA PRO A 95 20.89 17.08 -3.04
C PRO A 95 21.09 15.96 -2.01
N ASP A 96 22.16 15.16 -2.13
CA ASP A 96 22.39 14.00 -1.27
C ASP A 96 22.47 14.36 0.23
N PRO A 97 23.32 15.31 0.68
CA PRO A 97 23.37 15.68 2.10
C PRO A 97 22.07 16.35 2.58
N MET A 98 21.32 17.00 1.67
CA MET A 98 20.02 17.57 2.02
C MET A 98 18.95 16.50 2.23
N ASN A 99 18.91 15.47 1.39
CA ASN A 99 18.01 14.32 1.56
C ASN A 99 18.36 13.51 2.83
N GLU A 100 19.64 13.35 3.17
CA GLU A 100 20.05 12.62 4.40
C GLU A 100 19.64 13.33 5.70
N GLN A 101 19.51 14.66 5.66
CA GLN A 101 19.15 15.49 6.81
C GLN A 101 17.66 15.89 6.83
N GLU A 102 16.91 15.57 5.79
CA GLU A 102 15.49 15.90 5.71
C GLU A 102 14.68 14.95 6.59
N GLU A 103 13.88 15.52 7.48
CA GLU A 103 13.02 14.76 8.39
C GLU A 103 11.61 14.61 7.83
N ASP A 104 11.23 15.48 6.89
CA ASP A 104 9.92 15.44 6.24
C ASP A 104 9.93 14.43 5.06
N PRO A 105 9.21 13.30 5.15
CA PRO A 105 9.17 12.31 4.08
C PRO A 105 8.52 12.83 2.79
N ASP A 106 7.77 13.93 2.88
CA ASP A 106 7.08 14.53 1.75
C ASP A 106 7.94 15.57 0.99
N VAL A 107 9.22 15.72 1.37
CA VAL A 107 10.17 16.62 0.72
C VAL A 107 11.31 15.83 0.10
N TYR A 108 11.62 16.12 -1.16
CA TYR A 108 12.74 15.50 -1.87
C TYR A 108 13.59 16.53 -2.60
N TYR A 109 14.91 16.37 -2.52
CA TYR A 109 15.88 17.28 -3.15
C TYR A 109 16.47 16.67 -4.41
N ILE A 110 16.52 17.45 -5.48
CA ILE A 110 17.20 17.13 -6.73
C ILE A 110 18.26 18.19 -7.06
N GLY A 111 19.28 17.80 -7.83
CA GLY A 111 20.30 18.73 -8.30
C GLY A 111 19.73 19.76 -9.29
N ARG A 112 20.23 21.00 -9.27
CA ARG A 112 19.82 22.03 -10.26
C ARG A 112 20.09 21.64 -11.72
N GLY A 113 21.10 20.80 -11.93
CA GLY A 113 21.47 20.29 -13.25
C GLY A 113 20.58 19.14 -13.74
N GLU A 114 19.68 18.61 -12.90
CA GLU A 114 18.79 17.54 -13.30
C GLU A 114 17.78 18.00 -14.34
N SER A 115 17.44 17.08 -15.24
CA SER A 115 16.53 17.35 -16.35
C SER A 115 15.31 16.45 -16.38
N HIS A 116 15.40 15.32 -15.70
CA HIS A 116 14.37 14.30 -15.64
C HIS A 116 14.04 14.00 -14.19
N LEU A 117 12.77 13.69 -13.95
CA LEU A 117 12.28 13.25 -12.65
C LEU A 117 11.68 11.87 -12.83
N ASP A 118 12.29 10.86 -12.20
CA ASP A 118 11.74 9.50 -12.19
C ASP A 118 10.73 9.38 -11.06
N VAL A 119 9.48 9.08 -11.39
CA VAL A 119 8.38 8.94 -10.42
C VAL A 119 8.03 7.48 -10.10
N ALA A 120 8.74 6.50 -10.67
CA ALA A 120 8.43 5.08 -10.48
C ALA A 120 8.56 4.66 -9.01
N GLY A 121 9.56 5.17 -8.29
CA GLY A 121 9.76 4.88 -6.87
C GLY A 121 8.56 5.30 -6.02
N TRP A 122 8.11 6.54 -6.19
CA TRP A 122 6.93 7.05 -5.48
C TRP A 122 5.64 6.31 -5.84
N ILE A 123 5.43 6.00 -7.12
CA ILE A 123 4.26 5.20 -7.54
C ILE A 123 4.27 3.82 -6.84
N TYR A 124 5.44 3.18 -6.77
CA TYR A 124 5.61 1.91 -6.07
C TYR A 124 5.31 2.02 -4.57
N GLU A 125 5.88 3.01 -3.90
CA GLU A 125 5.71 3.23 -2.47
C GLU A 125 4.26 3.57 -2.12
N PHE A 126 3.65 4.50 -2.85
CA PHE A 126 2.30 4.95 -2.54
C PHE A 126 1.23 3.89 -2.77
N ILE A 127 1.35 3.04 -3.80
CA ILE A 127 0.44 1.90 -3.95
C ILE A 127 0.56 0.94 -2.77
N ASN A 128 1.78 0.72 -2.25
CA ASN A 128 1.98 -0.13 -1.07
C ASN A 128 1.45 0.53 0.21
N LEU A 129 1.62 1.84 0.38
CA LEU A 129 1.09 2.59 1.52
C LEU A 129 -0.44 2.68 1.52
N SER A 130 -1.07 2.58 0.35
CA SER A 130 -2.53 2.48 0.22
C SER A 130 -3.12 1.16 0.71
N LEU A 131 -2.29 0.18 1.02
CA LEU A 131 -2.75 -1.07 1.59
C LEU A 131 -2.95 -0.92 3.10
N PRO A 132 -4.08 -1.40 3.65
CA PRO A 132 -4.27 -1.40 5.09
C PRO A 132 -3.22 -2.31 5.74
N MET A 133 -2.74 -1.92 6.92
CA MET A 133 -1.80 -2.72 7.71
C MET A 133 -2.33 -4.12 8.01
N GLN A 134 -3.66 -4.26 8.15
CA GLN A 134 -4.33 -5.55 8.32
C GLN A 134 -5.35 -5.76 7.19
N LYS A 135 -5.13 -6.80 6.40
CA LYS A 135 -5.90 -7.13 5.19
C LYS A 135 -6.99 -8.11 5.57
N THR A 136 -8.07 -7.64 6.16
CA THR A 136 -9.16 -8.51 6.63
C THR A 136 -10.43 -8.34 5.82
N CYS A 137 -11.19 -9.43 5.64
CA CYS A 137 -12.56 -9.31 5.14
C CYS A 137 -13.38 -8.49 6.15
N HIS A 138 -14.13 -7.51 5.65
CA HIS A 138 -14.84 -6.50 6.46
C HIS A 138 -15.87 -7.08 7.44
N PHE A 139 -16.33 -8.31 7.19
CA PHE A 139 -17.41 -8.94 7.94
C PHE A 139 -16.89 -9.54 9.25
N GLU A 140 -17.32 -8.99 10.39
CA GLU A 140 -16.93 -9.46 11.72
C GLU A 140 -17.23 -10.94 11.96
N LYS A 141 -18.32 -11.47 11.38
CA LYS A 141 -18.69 -12.88 11.49
C LYS A 141 -18.02 -13.79 10.45
N MET A 142 -17.12 -13.23 9.62
CA MET A 142 -16.47 -13.90 8.49
C MET A 142 -17.45 -14.54 7.49
N ASP A 143 -18.67 -14.03 7.38
CA ASP A 143 -19.72 -14.55 6.50
C ASP A 143 -19.78 -13.84 5.13
N GLY A 144 -18.81 -12.95 4.87
CA GLY A 144 -18.68 -12.21 3.63
C GLY A 144 -18.42 -13.08 2.39
N PRO A 145 -18.65 -12.55 1.18
CA PRO A 145 -18.52 -13.29 -0.07
C PRO A 145 -17.11 -13.79 -0.36
N TYR A 146 -16.09 -13.11 0.20
CA TYR A 146 -14.68 -13.46 0.02
C TYR A 146 -14.07 -14.18 1.23
N CYS A 147 -14.83 -14.41 2.31
CA CYS A 147 -14.29 -15.11 3.47
C CYS A 147 -14.30 -16.66 3.24
N ASN A 148 -13.39 -17.38 3.88
CA ASN A 148 -13.25 -18.84 3.72
C ASN A 148 -14.35 -19.62 4.45
N ARG A 149 -15.42 -19.98 3.74
CA ARG A 149 -16.55 -20.73 4.32
C ARG A 149 -16.16 -22.12 4.83
N ALA A 150 -15.32 -22.84 4.11
CA ALA A 150 -14.88 -24.17 4.51
C ALA A 150 -14.09 -24.15 5.83
N ALA A 151 -13.22 -23.16 6.00
CA ALA A 151 -12.49 -22.97 7.26
C ALA A 151 -13.43 -22.65 8.43
N LEU A 152 -14.46 -21.82 8.21
CA LEU A 152 -15.44 -21.48 9.25
C LEU A 152 -16.31 -22.67 9.65
N GLU A 153 -16.72 -23.49 8.69
CA GLU A 153 -17.45 -24.72 8.98
C GLU A 153 -16.59 -25.71 9.76
N MET A 154 -15.30 -25.83 9.42
CA MET A 154 -14.37 -26.68 10.17
C MET A 154 -14.17 -26.17 11.60
N LEU A 155 -14.01 -24.86 11.80
CA LEU A 155 -13.92 -24.25 13.13
C LEU A 155 -15.16 -24.57 13.98
N LYS A 156 -16.36 -24.38 13.43
CA LYS A 156 -17.63 -24.71 14.14
C LYS A 156 -17.71 -26.18 14.54
N LYS A 157 -17.20 -27.10 13.71
CA LYS A 157 -17.14 -28.54 14.05
C LYS A 157 -16.20 -28.78 15.23
N LEU A 158 -15.01 -28.18 15.22
CA LEU A 158 -14.02 -28.33 16.30
C LEU A 158 -14.53 -27.74 17.63
N GLU A 159 -15.18 -26.58 17.60
CA GLU A 159 -15.82 -25.97 18.78
C GLU A 159 -16.91 -26.86 19.39
N ALA A 160 -17.71 -27.52 18.53
CA ALA A 160 -18.72 -28.47 18.99
C ALA A 160 -18.11 -29.72 19.62
N GLU A 161 -16.99 -30.21 19.08
CA GLU A 161 -16.23 -31.36 19.62
C GLU A 161 -15.53 -31.04 20.96
N GLU A 162 -14.99 -29.83 21.13
CA GLU A 162 -14.39 -29.38 22.40
C GLU A 162 -15.42 -29.23 23.53
N ASN A 163 -16.60 -28.68 23.22
CA ASN A 163 -17.68 -28.57 24.21
C ASN A 163 -18.19 -29.94 24.71
N GLY A 164 -17.92 -31.03 23.97
CA GLY A 164 -18.16 -32.41 24.40
C GLY A 164 -17.09 -32.98 25.35
N LYS A 165 -15.93 -32.34 25.48
CA LYS A 165 -14.78 -32.76 26.32
C LYS A 165 -14.55 -31.82 27.49
N LYS A 166 -15.54 -31.62 28.35
CA LYS A 166 -15.45 -30.78 29.58
C LYS A 166 -14.63 -31.38 30.74
N ASP A 167 -13.88 -32.46 30.52
CA ASP A 167 -13.12 -33.14 31.57
C ASP A 167 -11.60 -32.94 31.42
N ASN A 168 -11.18 -31.74 31.00
CA ASN A 168 -9.76 -31.39 31.01
C ASN A 168 -9.36 -30.86 32.41
N PRO A 169 -8.50 -31.56 33.17
CA PRO A 169 -8.12 -31.18 34.53
C PRO A 169 -7.45 -29.80 34.62
N ILE A 170 -6.81 -29.31 33.56
CA ILE A 170 -6.22 -27.96 33.50
C ILE A 170 -7.32 -26.89 33.58
N TRP A 171 -8.47 -27.11 32.94
CA TRP A 171 -9.55 -26.13 32.85
C TRP A 171 -10.40 -26.08 34.12
N LYS A 172 -10.55 -27.21 34.84
CA LYS A 172 -11.17 -27.27 36.18
C LYS A 172 -10.48 -26.39 37.23
N GLY A 173 -9.17 -26.17 37.07
CA GLY A 173 -8.43 -25.25 37.93
C GLY A 173 -8.81 -23.79 37.68
N LEU A 174 -9.04 -23.41 36.42
CA LEU A 174 -9.38 -22.06 35.99
C LEU A 174 -10.84 -21.68 36.31
N GLU A 175 -11.76 -22.65 36.33
CA GLU A 175 -13.15 -22.42 36.73
C GLU A 175 -13.29 -21.86 38.15
N LYS A 176 -12.35 -22.16 39.04
CA LYS A 176 -12.32 -21.63 40.42
C LYS A 176 -12.04 -20.12 40.49
N PHE A 177 -11.65 -19.52 39.37
CA PHE A 177 -11.31 -18.10 39.29
C PHE A 177 -12.30 -17.30 38.43
N LYS A 178 -13.39 -17.91 37.95
CA LYS A 178 -14.36 -17.25 37.08
C LYS A 178 -15.26 -16.23 37.79
N ASP A 179 -15.43 -16.37 39.10
CA ASP A 179 -16.31 -15.55 39.94
C ASP A 179 -15.55 -14.85 41.09
N LEU A 180 -14.23 -14.70 40.96
CA LEU A 180 -13.45 -13.87 41.89
C LEU A 180 -13.45 -12.44 41.35
N ASP A 181 -14.20 -11.56 42.02
CA ASP A 181 -14.11 -10.10 41.86
C ASP A 181 -12.69 -9.58 42.15
#